data_AF-A0A953ESH7-F1
#
_entry.id   AF-A0A953ESH7-F1
#
_cell.length_a   1.000
_cell.length_b   1.000
_cell.length_c   1.000
_cell.angle_alpha   90.00
_cell.angle_beta   90.00
_cell.angle_gamma   90.00
#
_symmetry.space_group_name_H-M   'P 1'
#
loop_
_entity.id
_entity.type
_entity.pdbx_description
1 polymer ?
#
loop_
_entity_poly.entity_id
_entity_poly.type
_entity_poly.pdbx_seq_one_letter_code
_entity_poly.pdbx_strand_id
1 'polypeptide(L)'
;MANAVDWATAEWVARGIAKRSSSTPASSSASIHRDFEELTAQAQTLVEAHTGWRSDAGLARARVVDRDDWIRANIASFRRMLRPLTDRLEEHLPAGPANFVASRVAGAEMGAVLGWMSTRVLGQYDLLVLEDEDPDDQDIVYYVGPNIAALERRFDFPEREFRLWVALHEVTHRT
;
A
#
# COMPACT_ATOMS: atom_id res chain seq x y z
N MET A 1 -19.13 17.38 13.16
CA MET A 1 -19.42 17.67 11.74
C MET A 1 -19.99 16.40 11.13
N ALA A 2 -20.96 16.53 10.23
CA ALA A 2 -21.50 15.39 9.49
C ALA A 2 -20.45 14.96 8.48
N ASN A 3 -19.86 13.78 8.65
CA ASN A 3 -18.91 13.25 7.68
C ASN A 3 -19.66 12.33 6.71
N ALA A 4 -19.40 12.43 5.41
CA ALA A 4 -19.96 11.51 4.41
C ALA A 4 -19.44 10.07 4.58
N VAL A 5 -18.24 9.92 5.14
CA VAL A 5 -17.57 8.64 5.35
C VAL A 5 -17.02 8.56 6.77
N ASP A 6 -17.36 7.50 7.49
CA ASP A 6 -16.73 7.14 8.75
C ASP A 6 -15.44 6.34 8.48
N TRP A 7 -14.32 7.06 8.38
CA TRP A 7 -12.99 6.50 8.11
C TRP A 7 -12.49 5.54 9.20
N ALA A 8 -12.94 5.69 10.44
CA ALA A 8 -12.61 4.74 11.50
C ALA A 8 -13.31 3.39 11.28
N THR A 9 -14.58 3.44 10.82
CA THR A 9 -15.29 2.24 10.37
C THR A 9 -14.62 1.62 9.14
N ALA A 10 -14.14 2.43 8.19
CA ALA A 10 -13.41 1.95 7.02
C ALA A 10 -12.12 1.20 7.40
N GLU A 11 -11.28 1.78 8.27
CA GLU A 11 -10.05 1.13 8.75
C GLU A 11 -10.38 -0.20 9.45
N TRP A 12 -11.39 -0.20 10.33
CA TRP A 12 -11.79 -1.39 11.07
C TRP A 12 -12.23 -2.53 10.13
N VAL A 13 -13.08 -2.25 9.14
CA VAL A 13 -13.52 -3.26 8.15
C VAL A 13 -12.35 -3.74 7.31
N ALA A 14 -11.50 -2.83 6.82
CA ALA A 14 -10.36 -3.15 5.98
C ALA A 14 -9.40 -4.13 6.68
N ARG A 15 -9.03 -3.82 7.93
CA ARG A 15 -8.17 -4.69 8.74
C ARG A 15 -8.83 -6.03 9.06
N GLY A 16 -10.15 -6.04 9.27
CA GLY A 16 -10.91 -7.28 9.46
C GLY A 16 -10.82 -8.23 8.26
N ILE A 17 -10.87 -7.70 7.04
CA ILE A 17 -10.72 -8.48 5.80
C ILE A 17 -9.26 -8.91 5.60
N ALA A 18 -8.30 -8.01 5.81
CA ALA A 18 -6.88 -8.32 5.67
C ALA A 18 -6.44 -9.49 6.57
N LYS A 19 -6.91 -9.52 7.82
CA LYS A 19 -6.61 -10.60 8.79
C LYS A 19 -7.20 -11.95 8.40
N ARG A 20 -8.34 -12.00 7.72
CA ARG A 20 -8.93 -13.29 7.28
C ARG A 20 -8.12 -14.00 6.22
N SER A 21 -7.19 -13.30 5.58
CA SER A 21 -6.36 -13.81 4.49
C SER A 21 -4.91 -14.09 4.91
N SER A 22 -4.55 -13.95 6.19
CA SER A 22 -3.17 -14.15 6.67
C SER A 22 -2.90 -15.60 7.07
N SER A 23 -1.98 -16.24 6.36
CA SER A 23 -1.37 -17.51 6.75
C SER A 23 0.08 -17.57 6.25
N THR A 24 0.89 -16.56 6.58
CA THR A 24 2.34 -16.54 6.26
C THR A 24 3.16 -16.79 7.54
N PRO A 25 4.03 -17.81 7.59
CA PRO A 25 4.90 -18.08 8.73
C PRO A 25 5.93 -16.97 8.99
N ALA A 26 6.27 -16.73 10.26
CA ALA A 26 7.20 -15.67 10.68
C ALA A 26 8.62 -15.80 10.07
N SER A 27 9.10 -17.01 9.79
CA SER A 27 10.42 -17.24 9.18
C SER A 27 10.54 -16.70 7.75
N SER A 28 9.44 -16.68 7.00
CA SER A 28 9.36 -16.12 5.65
C SER A 28 9.45 -14.59 5.65
N SER A 29 9.17 -13.94 6.79
CA SER A 29 9.24 -12.49 6.92
C SER A 29 10.68 -12.01 7.06
N ALA A 30 11.51 -12.62 7.90
CA ALA A 30 12.88 -12.10 8.11
C ALA A 30 13.76 -12.18 6.85
N SER A 31 13.60 -13.23 6.02
CA SER A 31 14.32 -13.33 4.75
C SER A 31 13.88 -12.29 3.72
N ILE A 32 12.57 -12.00 3.64
CA ILE A 32 12.02 -11.12 2.62
C ILE A 32 12.47 -9.66 2.81
N HIS A 33 12.60 -9.18 4.05
CA HIS A 33 13.12 -7.84 4.33
C HIS A 33 14.57 -7.68 3.85
N ARG A 34 15.44 -8.61 4.23
CA ARG A 34 16.86 -8.60 3.82
C ARG A 34 17.00 -8.73 2.30
N ASP A 35 16.22 -9.60 1.68
CA ASP A 35 16.27 -9.78 0.23
C ASP A 35 15.84 -8.49 -0.49
N PHE A 36 14.76 -7.82 -0.08
CA PHE A 36 14.34 -6.59 -0.74
C PHE A 36 15.31 -5.42 -0.53
N GLU A 37 16.01 -5.35 0.60
CA GLU A 37 17.09 -4.37 0.81
C GLU A 37 18.20 -4.54 -0.25
N GLU A 38 18.66 -5.77 -0.46
CA GLU A 38 19.71 -6.08 -1.44
C GLU A 38 19.20 -5.94 -2.90
N LEU A 39 18.04 -6.54 -3.20
CA LEU A 39 17.52 -6.64 -4.56
C LEU A 39 17.01 -5.30 -5.10
N THR A 40 16.56 -4.38 -4.24
CA THR A 40 16.16 -3.03 -4.67
C THR A 40 17.36 -2.20 -5.13
N ALA A 41 18.48 -2.29 -4.41
CA ALA A 41 19.74 -1.64 -4.83
C ALA A 41 20.29 -2.27 -6.13
N GLN A 42 20.19 -3.60 -6.25
CA GLN A 42 20.53 -4.30 -7.49
C GLN A 42 19.64 -3.86 -8.66
N ALA A 43 18.32 -3.76 -8.43
CA ALA A 43 17.35 -3.34 -9.43
C ALA A 43 17.65 -1.93 -9.94
N GLN A 44 17.97 -0.97 -9.07
CA GLN A 44 18.39 0.37 -9.51
C GLN A 44 19.60 0.31 -10.43
N THR A 45 20.64 -0.43 -10.05
CA THR A 45 21.84 -0.56 -10.88
C THR A 45 21.51 -1.10 -12.27
N LEU A 46 20.61 -2.09 -12.35
CA LEU A 46 20.18 -2.69 -13.62
C LEU A 46 19.31 -1.74 -14.45
N VAL A 47 18.36 -1.02 -13.82
CA VAL A 47 17.50 -0.06 -14.49
C VAL A 47 18.32 1.10 -15.05
N GLU A 48 19.18 1.72 -14.24
CA GLU A 48 20.04 2.84 -14.69
C GLU A 48 21.00 2.42 -15.82
N ALA A 49 21.58 1.21 -15.73
CA ALA A 49 22.43 0.69 -16.79
C ALA A 49 21.67 0.44 -18.10
N HIS A 50 20.38 0.10 -18.02
CA HIS A 50 19.53 -0.17 -19.18
C HIS A 50 18.96 1.11 -19.80
N THR A 51 18.48 2.05 -19.00
CA THR A 51 17.85 3.30 -19.46
C THR A 51 18.87 4.38 -19.80
N GLY A 52 20.06 4.34 -19.17
CA GLY A 52 21.04 5.42 -19.23
C GLY A 52 20.67 6.63 -18.37
N TRP A 53 19.57 6.56 -17.61
CA TRP A 53 19.14 7.60 -16.67
C TRP A 53 19.64 7.27 -15.26
N ARG A 54 19.87 8.32 -14.45
CA ARG A 54 20.20 8.19 -13.03
C ARG A 54 19.15 8.89 -12.22
N SER A 55 18.73 8.27 -11.14
CA SER A 55 17.79 8.91 -10.22
C SER A 55 18.51 9.98 -9.40
N ASP A 56 18.00 11.22 -9.44
CA ASP A 56 18.49 12.32 -8.59
C ASP A 56 18.09 12.13 -7.11
N ALA A 57 17.19 11.20 -6.82
CA ALA A 57 16.68 10.91 -5.48
C ALA A 57 17.58 9.94 -4.67
N GLY A 58 18.75 9.58 -5.21
CA GLY A 58 19.75 8.77 -4.51
C GLY A 58 19.52 7.26 -4.63
N LEU A 59 19.98 6.50 -3.64
CA LEU A 59 19.82 5.03 -3.61
C LEU A 59 18.38 4.65 -3.26
N ALA A 60 17.81 3.74 -4.05
CA ALA A 60 16.47 3.21 -3.85
C ALA A 60 16.41 2.47 -2.51
N ARG A 61 15.50 2.92 -1.64
CA ARG A 61 15.30 2.33 -0.31
C ARG A 61 14.07 1.42 -0.33
N ALA A 62 14.26 0.20 0.15
CA ALA A 62 13.18 -0.78 0.25
C ALA A 62 12.47 -0.69 1.60
N ARG A 63 11.15 -0.78 1.59
CA ARG A 63 10.35 -0.97 2.80
C ARG A 63 9.35 -2.09 2.62
N VAL A 64 9.57 -3.20 3.32
CA VAL A 64 8.61 -4.29 3.38
C VAL A 64 7.59 -3.96 4.46
N VAL A 65 6.31 -3.99 4.08
CA VAL A 65 5.17 -3.70 4.95
C VAL A 65 4.22 -4.89 5.00
N ASP A 66 3.43 -4.97 6.07
CA ASP A 66 2.29 -5.88 6.10
C ASP A 66 1.02 -5.24 5.50
N ARG A 67 -0.09 -5.98 5.51
CA ARG A 67 -1.36 -5.50 4.96
C ARG A 67 -2.01 -4.41 5.83
N ASP A 68 -1.81 -4.46 7.15
CA ASP A 68 -2.36 -3.46 8.07
C ASP A 68 -1.62 -2.12 7.91
N ASP A 69 -0.30 -2.16 7.76
CA ASP A 69 0.56 -1.02 7.44
C ASP A 69 0.18 -0.40 6.09
N TRP A 70 0.00 -1.24 5.05
CA TRP A 70 -0.44 -0.77 3.73
C TRP A 70 -1.81 -0.08 3.80
N ILE A 71 -2.77 -0.65 4.54
CA ILE A 71 -4.11 -0.05 4.73
C ILE A 71 -3.99 1.32 5.37
N ARG A 72 -3.20 1.45 6.45
CA ARG A 72 -3.05 2.72 7.17
C ARG A 72 -2.42 3.80 6.30
N ALA A 73 -1.34 3.47 5.59
CA ALA A 73 -0.67 4.38 4.67
C ALA A 73 -1.64 4.87 3.57
N ASN A 74 -2.46 3.97 3.02
CA ASN A 74 -3.35 4.31 1.90
C ASN A 74 -4.65 5.02 2.33
N ILE A 75 -5.15 4.82 3.55
CA ILE A 75 -6.39 5.48 4.01
C ILE A 75 -6.27 7.00 3.94
N ALA A 76 -5.13 7.57 4.32
CA ALA A 76 -4.90 9.01 4.24
C ALA A 76 -4.97 9.52 2.79
N SER A 77 -4.33 8.81 1.87
CA SER A 77 -4.33 9.13 0.43
C SER A 77 -5.72 9.01 -0.19
N PHE A 78 -6.48 7.95 0.13
CA PHE A 78 -7.85 7.77 -0.33
C PHE A 78 -8.78 8.85 0.23
N ARG A 79 -8.62 9.19 1.51
CA ARG A 79 -9.37 10.30 2.13
C ARG A 79 -9.11 11.59 1.37
N ARG A 80 -7.84 11.92 1.10
CA ARG A 80 -7.44 13.12 0.35
C ARG A 80 -8.03 13.13 -1.07
N MET A 81 -7.88 12.03 -1.79
CA MET A 81 -8.35 11.91 -3.18
C MET A 81 -9.88 12.04 -3.27
N LEU A 82 -10.60 11.51 -2.28
CA LEU A 82 -12.06 11.53 -2.25
C LEU A 82 -12.65 12.81 -1.63
N ARG A 83 -11.83 13.70 -1.04
CA ARG A 83 -12.30 14.98 -0.45
C ARG A 83 -13.28 15.74 -1.34
N PRO A 84 -13.00 16.00 -2.64
CA PRO A 84 -13.91 16.76 -3.49
C PRO A 84 -15.30 16.11 -3.67
N LEU A 85 -15.37 14.79 -3.54
CA LEU A 85 -16.63 14.03 -3.61
C LEU A 85 -17.33 14.01 -2.24
N THR A 86 -16.58 13.78 -1.16
CA THR A 86 -17.14 13.74 0.20
C THR A 86 -17.69 15.11 0.59
N ASP A 87 -17.00 16.19 0.26
CA ASP A 87 -17.43 17.55 0.62
C ASP A 87 -18.77 17.90 -0.07
N ARG A 88 -18.92 17.55 -1.35
CA ARG A 88 -20.19 17.73 -2.09
C ARG A 88 -21.34 16.88 -1.53
N LEU A 89 -21.04 15.67 -1.08
CA LEU A 89 -22.03 14.80 -0.45
C LEU A 89 -22.46 15.42 0.88
N GLU A 90 -21.52 15.89 1.69
CA GLU A 90 -21.77 16.51 3.00
C GLU A 90 -22.68 17.74 2.91
N GLU A 91 -22.58 18.55 1.85
CA GLU A 91 -23.47 19.68 1.59
C GLU A 91 -24.95 19.27 1.45
N HIS A 92 -25.22 18.04 1.01
CA HIS A 92 -26.56 17.52 0.75
C HIS A 92 -27.04 16.53 1.83
N LEU A 93 -26.24 16.27 2.87
CA LEU A 93 -26.60 15.30 3.90
C LEU A 93 -27.65 15.87 4.85
N PRO A 94 -28.80 15.20 5.04
CA PRO A 94 -29.80 15.62 6.00
C PRO A 94 -29.24 15.53 7.43
N ALA A 95 -29.45 16.59 8.22
CA ALA A 95 -29.04 16.60 9.62
C ALA A 95 -29.84 15.55 10.44
N GLY A 96 -29.15 14.78 11.28
CA GLY A 96 -29.79 13.83 12.20
C GLY A 96 -29.09 12.47 12.28
N PRO A 97 -29.64 11.53 13.08
CA PRO A 97 -29.03 10.22 13.32
C PRO A 97 -28.94 9.33 12.06
N ALA A 98 -29.79 9.55 11.06
CA ALA A 98 -29.73 8.84 9.79
C ALA A 98 -28.37 9.06 9.06
N ASN A 99 -27.79 10.25 9.18
CA ASN A 99 -26.49 10.56 8.61
C ASN A 99 -25.35 9.72 9.21
N PHE A 100 -25.41 9.45 10.51
CA PHE A 100 -24.41 8.63 11.20
C PHE A 100 -24.44 7.16 10.74
N VAL A 101 -25.63 6.64 10.41
CA VAL A 101 -25.77 5.29 9.85
C VAL A 101 -25.26 5.27 8.41
N ALA A 102 -25.64 6.25 7.59
CA ALA A 102 -25.19 6.35 6.20
C ALA A 102 -23.66 6.45 6.10
N SER A 103 -23.02 7.28 6.92
CA SER A 103 -21.56 7.44 6.91
C SER A 103 -20.81 6.18 7.35
N ARG A 104 -21.40 5.39 8.26
CA ARG A 104 -20.89 4.06 8.65
C ARG A 104 -21.00 3.04 7.53
N VAL A 105 -22.12 3.03 6.80
CA VAL A 105 -22.30 2.13 5.65
C VAL A 105 -21.28 2.47 4.56
N ALA A 106 -21.15 3.75 4.19
CA ALA A 106 -20.14 4.21 3.24
C ALA A 106 -18.72 3.90 3.72
N GLY A 107 -18.44 4.09 5.01
CA GLY A 107 -17.18 3.68 5.64
C GLY A 107 -16.92 2.19 5.51
N ALA A 108 -17.91 1.34 5.78
CA ALA A 108 -17.78 -0.10 5.67
C ALA A 108 -17.54 -0.57 4.21
N GLU A 109 -18.24 0.02 3.23
CA GLU A 109 -18.01 -0.26 1.81
C GLU A 109 -16.60 0.12 1.39
N MET A 110 -16.11 1.28 1.82
CA MET A 110 -14.75 1.72 1.49
C MET A 110 -13.69 0.88 2.19
N GLY A 111 -13.94 0.52 3.44
CA GLY A 111 -13.12 -0.45 4.16
C GLY A 111 -13.10 -1.81 3.47
N ALA A 112 -14.21 -2.25 2.87
CA ALA A 112 -14.27 -3.50 2.14
C ALA A 112 -13.38 -3.50 0.89
N VAL A 113 -13.42 -2.40 0.12
CA VAL A 113 -12.56 -2.20 -1.05
C VAL A 113 -11.09 -2.17 -0.64
N LEU A 114 -10.72 -1.35 0.34
CA LEU A 114 -9.34 -1.23 0.82
C LEU A 114 -8.81 -2.55 1.39
N GLY A 115 -9.63 -3.25 2.18
CA GLY A 115 -9.29 -4.55 2.74
C GLY A 115 -9.09 -5.62 1.67
N TRP A 116 -9.86 -5.59 0.59
CA TRP A 116 -9.66 -6.49 -0.55
C TRP A 116 -8.40 -6.13 -1.34
N MET A 117 -8.15 -4.85 -1.62
CA MET A 117 -6.96 -4.38 -2.33
C MET A 117 -5.66 -4.77 -1.61
N SER A 118 -5.63 -4.63 -0.28
CA SER A 118 -4.45 -4.95 0.54
C SER A 118 -4.02 -6.42 0.43
N THR A 119 -4.90 -7.32 -0.03
CA THR A 119 -4.58 -8.75 -0.25
C THR A 119 -3.98 -9.05 -1.62
N ARG A 120 -3.92 -8.07 -2.52
CA ARG A 120 -3.51 -8.26 -3.92
C ARG A 120 -2.34 -7.39 -4.36
N VAL A 121 -2.16 -6.22 -3.76
CA VAL A 121 -1.03 -5.33 -4.08
C VAL A 121 0.28 -5.99 -3.70
N LEU A 122 1.29 -5.95 -4.57
CA LEU A 122 2.59 -6.60 -4.35
C LEU A 122 3.66 -5.59 -3.97
N GLY A 123 3.75 -4.51 -4.72
CA GLY A 123 4.55 -3.35 -4.40
C GLY A 123 3.81 -2.10 -4.83
N GLN A 124 4.30 -0.95 -4.37
CA GLN A 124 3.81 0.35 -4.80
C GLN A 124 4.96 1.34 -4.73
N TYR A 125 5.30 1.95 -5.87
CA TYR A 125 5.97 3.24 -5.88
C TYR A 125 4.93 4.31 -5.56
N ASP A 126 4.92 4.77 -4.31
CA ASP A 126 3.83 5.61 -3.81
C ASP A 126 4.16 7.10 -3.93
N LEU A 127 3.67 7.75 -4.99
CA LEU A 127 3.65 9.21 -5.11
C LEU A 127 2.50 9.86 -4.32
N LEU A 128 1.61 9.08 -3.69
CA LEU A 128 0.38 9.59 -3.06
C LEU A 128 0.44 9.69 -1.52
N VAL A 129 1.54 9.22 -0.91
CA VAL A 129 1.80 9.30 0.55
C VAL A 129 2.66 10.53 0.93
N LEU A 130 3.26 11.23 -0.04
CA LEU A 130 4.48 12.01 0.22
C LEU A 130 4.35 13.53 0.44
N GLU A 131 3.21 14.08 0.88
CA GLU A 131 3.14 15.54 1.11
C GLU A 131 3.16 15.96 2.60
N ASP A 132 2.78 15.07 3.54
CA ASP A 132 2.73 15.41 4.98
C ASP A 132 3.61 14.52 5.88
N GLU A 133 4.36 13.57 5.31
CA GLU A 133 5.36 12.76 6.05
C GLU A 133 6.78 13.22 5.73
N ASP A 134 7.68 12.94 6.68
CA ASP A 134 9.09 13.33 6.72
C ASP A 134 9.74 13.25 5.32
N PRO A 135 10.51 14.25 4.85
CA PRO A 135 11.31 14.11 3.64
C PRO A 135 12.15 12.83 3.62
N ASP A 136 12.51 12.27 4.79
CA ASP A 136 13.17 10.97 4.91
C ASP A 136 12.28 9.76 4.56
N ASP A 137 10.96 9.90 4.46
CA ASP A 137 10.02 8.85 4.02
C ASP A 137 9.62 8.99 2.53
N GLN A 138 10.18 9.98 1.83
CA GLN A 138 10.01 10.16 0.38
C GLN A 138 10.90 9.21 -0.42
N ASP A 139 10.43 8.82 -1.61
CA ASP A 139 11.18 7.99 -2.56
C ASP A 139 11.55 6.58 -2.03
N ILE A 140 10.64 6.00 -1.25
CA ILE A 140 10.73 4.63 -0.75
C ILE A 140 9.94 3.68 -1.65
N VAL A 141 10.52 2.52 -1.96
CA VAL A 141 9.84 1.44 -2.68
C VAL A 141 9.19 0.50 -1.67
N TYR A 142 7.86 0.44 -1.67
CA TYR A 142 7.08 -0.38 -0.74
C TYR A 142 6.81 -1.77 -1.31
N TYR A 143 6.94 -2.80 -0.48
CA TYR A 143 6.64 -4.20 -0.83
C TYR A 143 5.70 -4.82 0.21
N VAL A 144 4.56 -5.37 -0.23
CA VAL A 144 3.60 -6.05 0.65
C VAL A 144 4.03 -7.51 0.84
N GLY A 145 4.93 -7.72 1.80
CA GLY A 145 5.61 -9.01 2.03
C GLY A 145 4.67 -10.22 2.10
N PRO A 146 3.54 -10.17 2.84
CA PRO A 146 2.61 -11.29 2.91
C PRO A 146 2.02 -11.72 1.56
N ASN A 147 1.82 -10.78 0.63
CA ASN A 147 1.25 -11.07 -0.70
C ASN A 147 2.30 -11.68 -1.61
N ILE A 148 3.52 -11.12 -1.59
CA ILE A 148 4.67 -11.65 -2.34
C ILE A 148 4.95 -13.09 -1.90
N ALA A 149 5.08 -13.33 -0.59
CA ALA A 149 5.32 -14.67 -0.05
C ALA A 149 4.18 -15.65 -0.35
N ALA A 150 2.93 -15.17 -0.41
CA ALA A 150 1.79 -16.00 -0.80
C ALA A 150 1.83 -16.39 -2.29
N LEU A 151 2.26 -15.48 -3.18
CA LEU A 151 2.42 -15.77 -4.60
C LEU A 151 3.60 -16.71 -4.87
N GLU A 152 4.74 -16.49 -4.21
CA GLU A 152 5.90 -17.39 -4.27
C GLU A 152 5.49 -18.83 -4.00
N ARG A 153 4.78 -19.07 -2.90
CA ARG A 153 4.29 -20.41 -2.55
C ARG A 153 3.21 -20.94 -3.49
N ARG A 154 2.31 -20.08 -3.96
CA ARG A 154 1.18 -20.48 -4.80
C ARG A 154 1.65 -20.97 -6.18
N PHE A 155 2.66 -20.32 -6.73
CA PHE A 155 3.17 -20.58 -8.09
C PHE A 155 4.54 -21.24 -8.11
N ASP A 156 5.09 -21.57 -6.93
CA ASP A 156 6.40 -22.19 -6.76
C ASP A 156 7.53 -21.39 -7.44
N PHE A 157 7.46 -20.06 -7.31
CA PHE A 157 8.49 -19.21 -7.90
C PHE A 157 9.79 -19.30 -7.10
N PRO A 158 10.97 -19.29 -7.78
CA PRO A 158 12.24 -19.10 -7.10
C PRO A 158 12.26 -17.74 -6.38
N GLU A 159 12.32 -17.76 -5.05
CA GLU A 159 12.08 -16.60 -4.20
C GLU A 159 12.88 -15.36 -4.64
N ARG A 160 14.20 -15.48 -4.81
CA ARG A 160 15.06 -14.34 -5.14
C ARG A 160 14.85 -13.82 -6.56
N GLU A 161 14.55 -14.69 -7.53
CA GLU A 161 14.29 -14.26 -8.91
C GLU A 161 12.96 -13.52 -9.00
N PHE A 162 11.93 -14.01 -8.31
CA PHE A 162 10.64 -13.34 -8.26
C PHE A 162 10.71 -12.01 -7.52
N ARG A 163 11.39 -11.96 -6.36
CA ARG A 163 11.61 -10.70 -5.62
C ARG A 163 12.39 -9.68 -6.45
N LEU A 164 13.42 -10.11 -7.19
CA LEU A 164 14.16 -9.21 -8.09
C LEU A 164 13.28 -8.69 -9.23
N TRP A 165 12.44 -9.55 -9.81
CA TRP A 165 11.48 -9.13 -10.84
C TRP A 165 10.50 -8.07 -10.32
N VAL A 166 9.99 -8.24 -9.09
CA VAL A 166 9.15 -7.21 -8.45
C VAL A 166 9.95 -5.93 -8.21
N ALA A 167 11.18 -6.03 -7.68
CA ALA A 167 12.02 -4.86 -7.44
C ALA A 167 12.36 -4.09 -8.73
N LEU A 168 12.64 -4.80 -9.82
CA LEU A 168 12.84 -4.19 -11.15
C LEU A 168 11.59 -3.44 -11.63
N HIS A 169 10.40 -4.03 -11.46
CA HIS A 169 9.14 -3.39 -11.81
C HIS A 169 8.95 -2.07 -11.07
N GLU A 170 9.09 -2.09 -9.75
CA GLU A 170 8.86 -0.90 -8.92
C GLU A 170 9.93 0.18 -9.15
N VAL A 171 11.21 -0.20 -9.25
CA VAL A 171 12.30 0.76 -9.50
C VAL A 171 12.22 1.37 -10.90
N THR A 172 11.64 0.66 -11.87
CA THR A 172 11.35 1.23 -13.19
C THR A 172 10.31 2.35 -13.11
N HIS A 173 9.32 2.27 -12.20
CA HIS A 173 8.38 3.37 -11.99
C HIS A 173 9.00 4.56 -11.24
N ARG A 174 10.06 4.31 -10.46
CA ARG A 174 10.82 5.34 -9.74
C ARG A 174 11.76 6.14 -10.63
N THR A 175 12.37 5.51 -11.63
CA THR A 175 13.47 6.05 -12.44
C THR A 175 12.97 6.75 -13.69
#